data_AF-A0A925L9B2-F1
#
_entry.id   AF-A0A925L9B2-F1
#
_cell.length_a   1.000
_cell.length_b   1.000
_cell.length_c   1.000
_cell.angle_alpha   90.00
_cell.angle_beta   90.00
_cell.angle_gamma   90.00
#
_symmetry.space_group_name_H-M   'P 1'
#
loop_
_entity.id
_entity.type
_entity.pdbx_description
1 polymer ?
#
loop_
_entity_poly.entity_id
_entity_poly.type
_entity_poly.pdbx_seq_one_letter_code
_entity_poly.pdbx_strand_id
1 'polypeptide(L)'
;MTWLNFNPEVHWPFSGAVTQDIHPSLLAKAGSDQTEVRVLREVASYGKQIGVLSDLLLALVASVQPKKLGPEGEHALEQLCQLVGDIQRIKSELHPLPDDPAAARELIVALKERFPELKST
;
A
#
# COMPACT_ATOMS: atom_id res chain seq x y z
N MET A 1 18.92 -35.89 23.13
CA MET A 1 17.75 -34.98 23.12
C MET A 1 17.91 -34.04 21.94
N THR A 2 17.42 -34.46 20.78
CA THR A 2 17.44 -33.67 19.55
C THR A 2 16.09 -33.88 18.89
N TRP A 3 15.15 -32.99 19.22
CA TRP A 3 13.87 -32.94 18.55
C TRP A 3 14.08 -32.11 17.29
N LEU A 4 14.22 -32.79 16.16
CA LEU A 4 14.16 -32.17 14.83
C LEU A 4 12.76 -31.56 14.66
N ASN A 5 12.68 -30.23 14.67
CA ASN A 5 11.47 -29.51 14.26
C ASN A 5 11.36 -29.58 12.74
N PHE A 6 10.61 -30.56 12.26
CA PHE A 6 10.20 -30.66 10.86
C PHE A 6 8.87 -29.89 10.71
N ASN A 7 8.92 -28.71 10.10
CA ASN A 7 7.75 -27.88 9.82
C ASN A 7 7.68 -27.57 8.31
N PRO A 8 7.09 -28.45 7.48
CA PRO A 8 6.98 -28.18 6.06
C PRO A 8 5.92 -27.09 5.81
N GLU A 9 6.37 -25.95 5.31
CA GLU A 9 5.48 -24.91 4.80
C GLU A 9 4.90 -25.36 3.45
N VAL A 10 3.69 -25.93 3.50
CA VAL A 10 2.96 -26.36 2.29
C VAL A 10 2.08 -25.21 1.83
N HIS A 11 2.52 -24.50 0.79
CA HIS A 11 1.71 -23.53 0.07
C HIS A 11 0.84 -24.25 -0.96
N TRP A 12 -0.47 -24.22 -0.77
CA TRP A 12 -1.40 -24.76 -1.76
C TRP A 12 -1.42 -23.84 -2.98
N PRO A 13 -1.35 -24.38 -4.21
CA PRO A 13 -1.59 -23.56 -5.38
C PRO A 13 -2.99 -22.94 -5.19
N PHE A 14 -3.08 -21.63 -5.37
CA PHE A 14 -4.25 -20.76 -5.09
C PHE A 14 -4.40 -20.14 -3.68
N SER A 15 -3.48 -20.34 -2.72
CA SER A 15 -3.68 -19.83 -1.34
C SER A 15 -3.06 -18.47 -0.99
N GLY A 16 -2.48 -17.71 -1.94
CA GLY A 16 -1.77 -16.48 -1.56
C GLY A 16 -1.36 -15.51 -2.67
N ALA A 17 -1.67 -15.78 -3.94
CA ALA A 17 -1.49 -14.82 -5.03
C ALA A 17 -2.83 -14.16 -5.40
N VAL A 18 -3.63 -13.79 -4.38
CA VAL A 18 -4.87 -13.07 -4.60
C VAL A 18 -4.61 -11.59 -4.35
N THR A 19 -4.27 -10.85 -5.42
CA THR A 19 -4.33 -9.40 -5.42
C THR A 19 -5.81 -9.01 -5.44
N GLN A 20 -6.39 -8.76 -4.27
CA GLN A 20 -7.76 -8.28 -4.18
C GLN A 20 -7.77 -6.79 -4.51
N ASP A 21 -8.28 -6.44 -5.69
CA ASP A 21 -8.65 -5.06 -6.01
C ASP A 21 -9.98 -4.75 -5.33
N ILE A 22 -9.92 -4.09 -4.17
CA ILE A 22 -11.11 -3.75 -3.41
C ILE A 22 -11.70 -2.46 -3.99
N HIS A 23 -12.64 -2.61 -4.93
CA HIS A 23 -13.38 -1.48 -5.46
C HIS A 23 -14.13 -0.77 -4.32
N PRO A 24 -14.05 0.57 -4.16
CA PRO A 24 -14.63 1.30 -3.03
C PRO A 24 -16.13 1.06 -2.82
N SER A 25 -16.88 0.72 -3.88
CA SER A 25 -18.30 0.39 -3.77
C SER A 25 -18.60 -0.93 -3.04
N LEU A 26 -17.61 -1.82 -2.88
CA LEU A 26 -17.77 -3.10 -2.18
C LEU A 26 -17.64 -2.95 -0.66
N LEU A 27 -17.01 -1.86 -0.21
CA LEU A 27 -16.84 -1.52 1.21
C LEU A 27 -17.87 -0.51 1.70
N ALA A 28 -18.71 0.02 0.80
CA ALA A 28 -19.87 0.81 1.13
C ALA A 28 -20.92 -0.07 1.83
N LYS A 29 -20.71 -0.35 3.11
CA LYS A 29 -21.64 -1.09 3.96
C LYS A 29 -22.05 -0.20 5.13
N ALA A 30 -23.26 0.35 4.98
CA ALA A 30 -24.12 0.97 5.99
C ALA A 30 -24.15 2.52 6.12
N GLY A 31 -23.96 3.25 5.02
CA GLY A 31 -24.25 4.68 4.94
C GLY A 31 -24.14 5.18 3.51
N SER A 32 -24.73 6.35 3.21
CA SER A 32 -24.72 7.00 1.88
C SER A 32 -23.46 6.67 1.06
N ASP A 33 -23.58 5.74 0.10
CA ASP A 33 -22.46 5.19 -0.68
C ASP A 33 -21.64 6.30 -1.36
N GLN A 34 -22.31 7.39 -1.75
CA GLN A 34 -21.66 8.57 -2.32
C GLN A 34 -20.76 9.28 -1.32
N THR A 35 -21.16 9.36 -0.05
CA THR A 35 -20.36 10.00 1.01
C THR A 35 -19.11 9.20 1.29
N GLU A 36 -19.22 7.87 1.42
CA GLU A 36 -18.05 7.01 1.71
C GLU A 36 -17.05 7.01 0.56
N VAL A 37 -17.52 6.91 -0.68
CA VAL A 37 -16.66 7.02 -1.86
C VAL A 37 -15.98 8.39 -1.93
N ARG A 38 -16.71 9.48 -1.62
CA ARG A 38 -16.12 10.83 -1.57
C ARG A 38 -15.11 10.97 -0.45
N VAL A 39 -15.33 10.41 0.74
CA VAL A 39 -14.35 10.42 1.83
C VAL A 39 -13.08 9.67 1.43
N LEU A 40 -13.20 8.49 0.82
CA LEU A 40 -12.05 7.70 0.36
C LEU A 40 -11.27 8.37 -0.78
N ARG A 41 -11.94 9.14 -1.64
CA ARG A 41 -11.31 9.86 -2.75
C ARG A 41 -10.76 11.24 -2.36
N GLU A 42 -11.56 12.03 -1.65
CA GLU A 42 -11.32 13.46 -1.41
C GLU A 42 -10.57 13.71 -0.09
N VAL A 43 -10.80 12.89 0.95
CA VAL A 43 -10.31 13.17 2.30
C VAL A 43 -9.11 12.30 2.65
N ALA A 44 -9.30 10.98 2.64
CA ALA A 44 -8.31 10.04 3.13
C ALA A 44 -8.44 8.69 2.42
N SER A 45 -7.74 8.53 1.31
CA SER A 45 -7.56 7.21 0.72
C SER A 45 -6.86 6.27 1.72
N TYR A 46 -7.06 4.96 1.60
CA TYR A 46 -6.46 3.99 2.51
C TYR A 46 -4.93 4.13 2.58
N GLY A 47 -4.27 4.36 1.45
CA GLY A 47 -2.83 4.62 1.42
C GLY A 47 -2.42 5.88 2.20
N LYS A 48 -3.25 6.92 2.19
CA LYS A 48 -3.03 8.15 2.99
C LYS A 48 -3.28 7.89 4.47
N GLN A 49 -4.32 7.13 4.82
CA GLN A 49 -4.61 6.75 6.22
C GLN A 49 -3.46 5.93 6.82
N ILE A 50 -3.00 4.89 6.10
CA ILE A 50 -1.88 4.04 6.53
C ILE A 50 -0.61 4.88 6.68
N GLY A 51 -0.30 5.74 5.71
CA GLY A 51 0.87 6.63 5.80
C GLY A 51 0.86 7.50 7.06
N VAL A 52 -0.25 8.19 7.32
CA VAL A 52 -0.39 9.05 8.51
C VAL A 52 -0.26 8.25 9.81
N LEU A 53 -0.86 7.06 9.89
CA LEU A 53 -0.77 6.21 11.08
C LEU A 53 0.65 5.67 11.30
N SER A 54 1.31 5.22 10.23
CA SER A 54 2.70 4.75 10.28
C SER A 54 3.64 5.86 10.73
N ASP A 55 3.53 7.06 10.16
CA ASP A 55 4.36 8.22 10.52
C ASP A 55 4.16 8.61 12.00
N LEU A 56 2.90 8.64 12.46
CA LEU A 56 2.58 8.94 13.85
C LEU A 56 3.15 7.90 14.81
N LEU A 57 2.97 6.61 14.51
CA LEU A 57 3.47 5.51 15.35
C LEU A 57 5.00 5.53 15.43
N LEU A 58 5.70 5.73 14.31
CA LEU A 58 7.16 5.84 14.30
C LEU A 58 7.63 7.05 15.10
N ALA A 59 6.95 8.20 15.01
CA ALA A 59 7.27 9.38 15.81
C ALA A 59 7.05 9.14 17.31
N LEU A 60 5.95 8.47 17.69
CA LEU A 60 5.67 8.11 19.08
C LEU A 60 6.73 7.15 19.61
N VAL A 61 7.10 6.11 18.84
CA VAL A 61 8.14 5.16 19.25
C VAL A 61 9.51 5.82 19.31
N ALA A 62 9.80 6.81 18.47
CA ALA A 62 11.03 7.60 18.62
C ALA A 62 11.03 8.43 19.93
N SER A 63 9.86 8.87 20.40
CA SER A 63 9.71 9.63 21.66
C SER A 63 9.76 8.76 22.92
N VAL A 64 9.38 7.48 22.81
CA VAL A 64 9.43 6.50 23.89
C VAL A 64 10.75 5.74 23.77
N GLN A 65 11.62 5.74 24.79
CA GLN A 65 12.88 5.00 24.69
C GLN A 65 12.62 3.54 24.24
N PRO A 66 13.20 3.07 23.12
CA PRO A 66 12.89 1.76 22.52
C PRO A 66 13.04 0.60 23.51
N LYS A 67 13.94 0.74 24.49
CA LYS A 67 14.18 -0.22 25.58
C LYS A 67 12.98 -0.47 26.52
N LYS A 68 11.87 0.25 26.35
CA LYS A 68 10.61 -0.02 27.07
C LYS A 68 9.63 -0.89 26.28
N LEU A 69 9.89 -1.13 24.99
CA LEU A 69 9.12 -2.08 24.22
C LEU A 69 9.55 -3.48 24.68
N GLY A 70 8.58 -4.31 25.06
CA GLY A 70 8.84 -5.75 25.24
C GLY A 70 9.26 -6.37 23.90
N PRO A 71 9.69 -7.65 23.88
CA PRO A 71 10.17 -8.32 22.67
C PRO A 71 9.15 -8.32 21.52
N GLU A 72 7.85 -8.43 21.83
CA GLU A 72 6.77 -8.33 20.84
C GLU A 72 6.68 -6.92 20.21
N GLY A 73 6.90 -5.88 21.01
CA GLY A 73 6.89 -4.49 20.55
C GLY A 73 8.11 -4.14 19.71
N GLU A 74 9.29 -4.69 20.05
CA GLU A 74 10.49 -4.56 19.23
C GLU A 74 10.30 -5.23 17.86
N HIS A 75 9.74 -6.45 17.84
CA HIS A 75 9.43 -7.15 16.59
C HIS A 75 8.41 -6.40 15.73
N ALA A 76 7.33 -5.90 16.32
CA ALA A 76 6.32 -5.13 15.60
C ALA A 76 6.88 -3.81 15.04
N LEU A 77 7.80 -3.15 15.77
CA LEU A 77 8.49 -1.96 15.28
C LEU A 77 9.38 -2.27 14.08
N GLU A 78 10.13 -3.38 14.13
CA GLU A 78 10.96 -3.82 13.01
C GLU A 78 10.11 -4.07 11.75
N GLN A 79 8.98 -4.76 11.90
CA GLN A 79 8.03 -5.00 10.81
C GLN A 79 7.45 -3.69 10.26
N LEU A 80 7.08 -2.75 11.12
CA LEU A 80 6.56 -1.44 10.70
C LEU A 80 7.61 -0.66 9.88
N CYS A 81 8.87 -0.66 10.32
CA CYS A 81 9.97 -0.03 9.59
C CYS A 81 10.19 -0.66 8.22
N GLN A 82 10.15 -1.99 8.11
CA GLN A 82 10.25 -2.70 6.84
C GLN A 82 9.10 -2.35 5.90
N LEU A 83 7.85 -2.39 6.38
CA LEU A 83 6.67 -2.04 5.59
C LEU A 83 6.73 -0.61 5.04
N VAL A 84 7.12 0.36 5.87
CA VAL A 84 7.27 1.76 5.44
C VAL A 84 8.36 1.89 4.38
N GLY A 85 9.50 1.21 4.57
CA GLY A 85 10.59 1.19 3.60
C GLY A 85 10.17 0.62 2.23
N ASP A 86 9.47 -0.50 2.22
CA ASP A 86 8.96 -1.12 0.98
C ASP A 86 7.95 -0.22 0.27
N ILE A 87 7.04 0.42 1.01
CA ILE A 87 6.08 1.38 0.44
C ILE A 87 6.82 2.56 -0.19
N GLN A 88 7.84 3.11 0.46
CA GLN A 88 8.64 4.21 -0.07
C GLN A 88 9.37 3.80 -1.35
N ARG A 89 9.97 2.61 -1.37
CA ARG A 89 10.62 2.06 -2.55
C ARG A 89 9.66 1.94 -3.73
N ILE A 90 8.49 1.31 -3.53
CA ILE A 90 7.46 1.17 -4.57
C ILE A 90 7.00 2.55 -5.07
N LYS A 91 6.79 3.52 -4.17
CA LYS A 91 6.43 4.89 -4.55
C LYS A 91 7.52 5.59 -5.36
N SER A 92 8.80 5.30 -5.12
CA SER A 92 9.91 5.87 -5.88
C SER A 92 10.10 5.23 -7.25
N GLU A 93 9.74 3.95 -7.40
CA GLU A 93 9.77 3.23 -8.68
C GLU A 93 8.61 3.67 -9.60
N LEU A 94 7.48 4.04 -9.00
CA LEU A 94 6.33 4.61 -9.72
C LEU A 94 6.58 6.08 -10.04
N HIS A 95 6.75 6.38 -11.33
CA HIS A 95 6.79 7.76 -11.78
C HIS A 95 5.40 8.38 -11.58
N PRO A 96 5.28 9.49 -10.81
CA PRO A 96 4.01 10.18 -10.68
C PRO A 96 3.54 10.63 -12.07
N LEU A 97 2.24 10.53 -12.31
CA LEU A 97 1.64 11.13 -13.49
C LEU A 97 1.93 12.64 -13.46
N PRO A 98 2.25 13.26 -14.59
CA PRO A 98 2.48 14.69 -14.65
C PRO A 98 1.23 15.46 -14.23
N ASP A 99 1.40 16.39 -13.29
CA ASP A 99 0.32 17.28 -12.82
C ASP A 99 -0.07 18.34 -13.86
N ASP A 100 0.81 18.59 -14.84
CA ASP A 100 0.59 19.55 -15.93
C ASP A 100 -0.18 18.91 -17.10
N PRO A 101 -1.29 19.52 -17.56
CA PRO A 101 -2.07 19.02 -18.69
C PRO A 101 -1.29 18.90 -20.01
N ALA A 102 -0.25 19.70 -20.23
CA ALA A 102 0.59 19.58 -21.42
C ALA A 102 1.50 18.34 -21.32
N ALA A 103 2.21 18.17 -20.22
CA ALA A 103 3.00 16.98 -19.94
C ALA A 103 2.15 15.69 -19.94
N ALA A 104 0.90 15.74 -19.44
CA ALA A 104 -0.02 14.60 -19.52
C ALA A 104 -0.40 14.24 -20.96
N ARG A 105 -0.59 15.23 -21.84
CA ARG A 105 -0.84 14.99 -23.28
C ARG A 105 0.36 14.35 -23.96
N GLU A 106 1.57 14.83 -23.68
CA GLU A 106 2.79 14.24 -24.21
C GLU A 106 2.95 12.78 -23.78
N LEU A 107 2.62 12.47 -22.53
CA LEU A 107 2.67 11.11 -22.00
C LEU A 107 1.63 10.21 -22.68
N ILE A 108 0.42 10.70 -22.94
CA ILE A 108 -0.61 9.98 -23.71
C ILE A 108 -0.15 9.73 -25.15
N VAL A 109 0.48 10.71 -25.79
CA VAL A 109 1.03 10.54 -27.15
C VAL A 109 2.12 9.46 -27.15
N ALA A 110 3.07 9.54 -26.24
CA ALA A 110 4.14 8.55 -26.09
C ALA A 110 3.58 7.14 -25.80
N LEU A 111 2.52 7.03 -24.99
CA LEU A 111 1.84 5.76 -24.74
C LEU A 111 1.14 5.21 -25.97
N LYS A 112 0.45 6.05 -26.76
CA LYS A 112 -0.18 5.63 -28.02
C LYS A 112 0.83 5.21 -29.09
N GLU A 113 2.03 5.77 -29.06
CA GLU A 113 3.14 5.35 -29.93
C GLU A 113 3.71 4.00 -29.49
N ARG A 114 3.89 3.81 -28.18
CA ARG A 114 4.41 2.58 -27.59
C ARG A 114 3.42 1.41 -27.66
N PHE A 115 2.12 1.69 -27.60
CA PHE A 115 1.03 0.73 -27.60
C PHE A 115 0.00 1.09 -28.68
N PRO A 116 0.22 0.68 -29.94
CA PRO A 116 -0.62 1.04 -31.09
C PRO A 116 -2.09 0.64 -30.97
N GLU A 117 -2.40 -0.39 -30.18
CA GLU A 117 -3.75 -0.85 -29.85
C GLU A 117 -4.59 0.23 -29.14
N LEU A 118 -3.96 1.21 -28.49
CA LEU A 118 -4.63 2.34 -27.85
C LEU A 118 -5.06 3.44 -28.84
N LYS A 119 -4.74 3.31 -30.13
CA LYS A 119 -5.13 4.29 -31.17
C LYS A 119 -6.58 4.12 -31.63
N SER A 120 -7.27 3.01 -31.32
CA SER A 120 -8.58 2.67 -31.90
C SER A 120 -9.79 2.96 -31.00
N THR A 121 -9.70 3.87 -30.03
CA THR A 121 -10.85 4.32 -29.22
C THR A 121 -11.10 5.80 -29.40
#